data_AF-A0A7W0T7R2-F1
#
_entry.id   AF-A0A7W0T7R2-F1
#
_cell.length_a   1.000
_cell.length_b   1.000
_cell.length_c   1.000
_cell.angle_alpha   90.00
_cell.angle_beta   90.00
_cell.angle_gamma   90.00
#
_symmetry.space_group_name_H-M   'P 1'
#
loop_
_entity.id
_entity.type
_entity.pdbx_description
1 polymer ?
#
loop_
_entity_poly.entity_id
_entity_poly.type
_entity_poly.pdbx_seq_one_letter_code
_entity_poly.pdbx_strand_id
1 'polypeptide(L)'
;MKRVRAGMTGHGYRDLIAGYIHHQYGEHGLVVYREVNLGKTIIGKDRQIDVFIVRPVDQKALAIECKYQDALGSVDEKIPYALQDLEALWIPGCLVYGGRGWSRGVLHQLEASRLGAYCMPERPGFQRTKSTRELDYLIAATFGLWEQILPAAKRYKR
;
A
#
# COMPACT_ATOMS: atom_id res chain seq x y z
N MET A 1 -1.41 -14.59 33.06
CA MET A 1 -2.08 -13.60 32.18
C MET A 1 -1.52 -13.71 30.77
N LYS A 2 -2.27 -14.31 29.83
CA LYS A 2 -1.93 -14.19 28.39
C LYS A 2 -2.21 -12.74 27.99
N ARG A 3 -1.19 -11.97 27.61
CA ARG A 3 -1.40 -10.66 26.97
C ARG A 3 -2.28 -10.88 25.74
N VAL A 4 -3.49 -10.34 25.75
CA VAL A 4 -4.30 -10.23 24.54
C VAL A 4 -3.50 -9.33 23.60
N ARG A 5 -3.04 -9.86 22.46
CA ARG A 5 -2.46 -9.01 21.41
C ARG A 5 -3.56 -8.03 21.02
N ALA A 6 -3.32 -6.73 21.19
CA ALA A 6 -4.22 -5.71 20.68
C ALA A 6 -4.43 -5.96 19.17
N GLY A 7 -5.67 -6.01 18.72
CA GLY A 7 -6.01 -6.19 17.31
C GLY A 7 -5.46 -5.03 16.47
N MET A 8 -5.12 -5.31 15.21
CA MET A 8 -4.63 -4.30 14.28
C MET A 8 -5.75 -3.29 13.96
N THR A 9 -5.45 -1.99 14.12
CA THR A 9 -6.35 -0.89 13.75
C THR A 9 -6.01 -0.36 12.36
N GLY A 10 -6.89 0.46 11.76
CA GLY A 10 -6.59 1.13 10.49
C GLY A 10 -5.31 1.98 10.54
N HIS A 11 -5.18 2.83 11.58
CA HIS A 11 -3.96 3.63 11.78
C HIS A 11 -2.72 2.76 12.04
N GLY A 12 -2.87 1.67 12.81
CA GLY A 12 -1.80 0.71 13.04
C GLY A 12 -1.34 0.03 11.74
N TYR A 13 -2.28 -0.27 10.84
CA TYR A 13 -1.98 -0.84 9.53
C TYR A 13 -1.28 0.16 8.61
N ARG A 14 -1.75 1.41 8.53
CA ARG A 14 -1.02 2.49 7.84
C ARG A 14 0.41 2.60 8.33
N ASP A 15 0.63 2.62 9.64
CA ASP A 15 1.96 2.75 10.24
C ASP A 15 2.84 1.51 9.99
N LEU A 16 2.23 0.33 9.85
CA LEU A 16 2.91 -0.89 9.42
C LEU A 16 3.40 -0.76 7.98
N ILE A 17 2.54 -0.30 7.06
CA ILE A 17 2.87 -0.11 5.66
C ILE A 17 3.93 0.99 5.48
N ALA A 18 3.76 2.15 6.11
CA ALA A 18 4.74 3.24 6.08
C ALA A 18 6.12 2.78 6.61
N GLY A 19 6.13 2.05 7.73
CA GLY A 19 7.36 1.51 8.32
C GLY A 19 8.06 0.49 7.42
N TYR A 20 7.29 -0.39 6.78
CA TYR A 20 7.82 -1.35 5.80
C TYR A 20 8.47 -0.64 4.61
N ILE A 21 7.77 0.33 4.01
CA ILE A 21 8.28 1.08 2.85
C ILE A 21 9.56 1.83 3.23
N HIS A 22 9.54 2.53 4.37
CA HIS A 22 10.71 3.27 4.85
C HIS A 22 11.90 2.33 5.06
N HIS A 23 11.68 1.18 5.71
CA HIS A 23 12.74 0.19 5.93
C HIS A 23 13.30 -0.36 4.62
N GLN A 24 12.45 -0.70 3.66
CA GLN A 24 12.86 -1.40 2.43
C GLN A 24 13.37 -0.48 1.32
N TYR A 25 13.00 0.80 1.34
CA TYR A 25 13.25 1.72 0.23
C TYR A 25 13.83 3.07 0.63
N GLY A 26 14.01 3.35 1.92
CA GLY A 26 14.63 4.58 2.40
C GLY A 26 16.05 4.78 1.86
N GLU A 27 16.87 3.72 1.87
CA GLU A 27 18.22 3.74 1.29
C GLU A 27 18.23 3.87 -0.25
N HIS A 28 17.08 3.66 -0.90
CA HIS A 28 16.88 3.88 -2.33
C HIS A 28 16.27 5.26 -2.66
N GLY A 29 16.31 6.17 -1.67
CA GLY A 29 15.93 7.57 -1.84
C GLY A 29 14.43 7.86 -1.73
N LEU A 30 13.62 6.90 -1.28
CA LEU A 30 12.19 7.14 -1.03
C LEU A 30 11.99 7.77 0.34
N VAL A 31 11.22 8.87 0.38
CA VAL A 31 10.80 9.55 1.60
C VAL A 31 9.31 9.29 1.83
N VAL A 32 8.95 8.86 3.03
CA VAL A 32 7.60 8.42 3.39
C VAL A 32 6.96 9.40 4.36
N TYR A 33 5.78 9.90 4.00
CA TYR A 33 4.92 10.74 4.82
C TYR A 33 3.63 10.00 5.16
N ARG A 34 2.93 10.43 6.21
CA ARG A 34 1.62 9.91 6.60
C ARG A 34 0.60 11.05 6.64
N GLU A 35 -0.67 10.73 6.36
CA GLU A 35 -1.81 11.65 6.53
C GLU A 35 -1.64 12.98 5.77
N VAL A 36 -1.27 12.91 4.49
CA VAL A 36 -1.03 14.09 3.64
C VAL A 36 -2.33 14.54 2.99
N ASN A 37 -2.72 15.80 3.21
CA ASN A 37 -3.87 16.40 2.53
C ASN A 37 -3.55 16.62 1.04
N LEU A 38 -4.38 16.09 0.14
CA LEU A 38 -4.14 16.09 -1.30
C LEU A 38 -5.43 16.28 -2.10
N GLY A 39 -5.86 17.54 -2.23
CA GLY A 39 -6.99 17.92 -3.06
C GLY A 39 -8.34 17.41 -2.53
N LYS A 40 -9.25 17.12 -3.46
CA LYS A 40 -10.63 16.70 -3.15
C LYS A 40 -10.88 15.25 -3.59
N THR A 41 -11.79 14.58 -2.91
CA THR A 41 -12.37 13.30 -3.35
C THR A 41 -13.31 13.50 -4.55
N ILE A 42 -13.72 12.42 -5.20
CA ILE A 42 -14.69 12.43 -6.31
C ILE A 42 -16.06 12.97 -5.91
N ILE A 43 -16.35 13.03 -4.60
CA ILE A 43 -17.57 13.63 -4.03
C ILE A 43 -17.31 15.00 -3.37
N GLY A 44 -16.16 15.61 -3.61
CA GLY A 44 -15.85 16.98 -3.18
C GLY A 44 -15.40 17.17 -1.73
N LYS A 45 -15.10 16.08 -0.99
CA LYS A 45 -14.55 16.18 0.37
C LYS A 45 -13.05 16.44 0.33
N ASP A 46 -12.47 17.06 1.37
CA ASP A 46 -11.01 17.11 1.50
C ASP A 46 -10.43 15.70 1.58
N ARG A 47 -9.47 15.42 0.71
CA ARG A 47 -8.80 14.12 0.65
C ARG A 47 -7.56 14.18 1.51
N GLN A 48 -7.40 13.17 2.37
CA GLN A 48 -6.18 12.89 3.10
C GLN A 48 -5.70 11.51 2.70
N ILE A 49 -4.47 11.41 2.22
CA ILE A 49 -3.82 10.17 1.83
C ILE A 49 -3.14 9.55 3.05
N ASP A 50 -3.40 8.26 3.29
CA ASP A 50 -2.83 7.52 4.42
C ASP A 50 -1.30 7.51 4.40
N VAL A 51 -0.69 7.13 3.27
CA VAL A 51 0.78 7.15 3.08
C VAL A 51 1.14 7.82 1.76
N PHE A 52 2.06 8.78 1.80
CA PHE A 52 2.56 9.47 0.60
C PHE A 52 4.07 9.23 0.47
N ILE A 53 4.50 8.70 -0.66
CA ILE A 53 5.90 8.47 -0.96
C ILE A 53 6.34 9.46 -2.02
N VAL A 54 7.51 10.08 -1.83
CA VAL A 54 8.16 10.90 -2.87
C VAL A 54 9.63 10.54 -2.96
N ARG A 55 10.18 10.58 -4.18
CA ARG A 55 11.62 10.53 -4.40
C ARG A 55 12.13 11.93 -4.75
N PRO A 56 12.90 12.60 -3.88
CA PRO A 56 13.26 14.01 -4.09
C PRO A 56 14.06 14.29 -5.37
N VAL A 57 14.89 13.34 -5.82
CA VAL A 57 15.77 13.55 -6.98
C VAL A 57 15.01 13.76 -8.30
N ASP A 58 13.83 13.14 -8.45
CA ASP A 58 13.04 13.22 -9.69
C ASP A 58 11.56 13.55 -9.47
N GLN A 59 11.19 13.88 -8.23
CA GLN A 59 9.83 14.28 -7.81
C GLN A 59 8.74 13.27 -8.19
N LYS A 60 9.10 12.02 -8.46
CA LYS A 60 8.12 10.94 -8.59
C LYS A 60 7.45 10.74 -7.25
N ALA A 61 6.15 10.48 -7.27
CA ALA A 61 5.36 10.28 -6.07
C ALA A 61 4.36 9.12 -6.24
N LEU A 62 3.97 8.54 -5.11
CA LEU A 62 2.92 7.54 -5.00
C LEU A 62 2.06 7.84 -3.77
N ALA A 63 0.76 7.99 -3.98
CA ALA A 63 -0.22 8.03 -2.91
C ALA A 63 -0.72 6.61 -2.59
N ILE A 64 -0.90 6.31 -1.31
CA ILE A 64 -1.38 5.00 -0.85
C ILE A 64 -2.53 5.22 0.13
N GLU A 65 -3.66 4.59 -0.17
CA GLU A 65 -4.77 4.41 0.76
C GLU A 65 -4.63 3.04 1.44
N CYS A 66 -4.70 2.98 2.76
CA CYS A 66 -4.58 1.73 3.52
C CYS A 66 -5.95 1.24 4.01
N LYS A 67 -6.27 -0.02 3.74
CA LYS A 67 -7.47 -0.66 4.29
C LYS A 67 -7.14 -2.00 4.94
N TYR A 68 -7.54 -2.14 6.20
CA TYR A 68 -7.36 -3.37 6.96
C TYR A 68 -8.71 -3.90 7.41
N GLN A 69 -8.92 -5.21 7.24
CA GLN A 69 -10.15 -5.85 7.68
C GLN A 69 -9.89 -7.29 8.10
N ASP A 70 -10.14 -7.60 9.37
CA ASP A 70 -9.99 -8.95 9.95
C ASP A 70 -11.30 -9.68 10.23
N ALA A 71 -12.42 -8.95 10.19
CA ALA A 71 -13.76 -9.49 10.28
C ALA A 71 -14.64 -8.85 9.19
N LEU A 72 -15.69 -9.57 8.76
CA LEU A 72 -16.69 -9.06 7.82
C LEU A 72 -17.29 -7.75 8.36
N GLY A 73 -17.43 -6.75 7.49
CA GLY A 73 -17.90 -5.43 7.87
C GLY A 73 -18.19 -4.53 6.68
N SER A 74 -18.51 -3.27 6.96
CA SER A 74 -18.97 -2.28 5.97
C SER A 74 -17.86 -1.62 5.15
N VAL A 75 -16.60 -2.04 5.32
CA VAL A 75 -15.49 -1.53 4.50
C VAL A 75 -15.69 -1.95 3.04
N ASP A 76 -16.26 -3.12 2.81
CA ASP A 76 -16.59 -3.68 1.50
C ASP A 76 -17.37 -2.69 0.61
N GLU A 77 -18.36 -1.99 1.17
CA GLU A 77 -19.20 -1.03 0.46
C GLU A 77 -18.42 0.20 -0.03
N LYS A 78 -17.27 0.49 0.60
CA LYS A 78 -16.47 1.69 0.35
C LYS A 78 -15.35 1.48 -0.66
N ILE A 79 -14.98 0.23 -0.94
CA ILE A 79 -13.85 -0.08 -1.83
C ILE A 79 -14.03 0.48 -3.26
N PRO A 80 -15.20 0.37 -3.91
CA PRO A 80 -15.38 0.94 -5.24
C PRO A 80 -15.10 2.46 -5.27
N TYR A 81 -15.59 3.19 -4.27
CA TYR A 81 -15.36 4.64 -4.15
C TYR A 81 -13.88 4.97 -3.87
N ALA A 82 -13.22 4.19 -3.00
CA ALA A 82 -11.80 4.39 -2.72
C ALA A 82 -10.93 4.17 -3.95
N LEU A 83 -11.23 3.16 -4.78
CA LEU A 83 -10.53 2.93 -6.04
C LEU A 83 -10.75 4.07 -7.03
N GLN A 84 -11.99 4.54 -7.20
CA GLN A 84 -12.28 5.70 -8.07
C GLN A 84 -11.61 6.98 -7.56
N ASP A 85 -11.54 7.17 -6.25
CA ASP A 85 -10.82 8.28 -5.64
C ASP A 85 -9.33 8.28 -6.01
N LEU A 86 -8.70 7.11 -5.95
CA LEU A 86 -7.30 6.95 -6.35
C LEU A 86 -7.09 7.16 -7.85
N GLU A 87 -8.04 6.76 -8.71
CA GLU A 87 -8.00 7.04 -10.15
C GLU A 87 -8.07 8.53 -10.48
N ALA A 88 -8.75 9.31 -9.65
CA ALA A 88 -8.90 10.75 -9.82
C ALA A 88 -7.70 11.57 -9.30
N LEU A 89 -6.63 10.94 -8.82
CA LEU A 89 -5.43 11.65 -8.36
C LEU A 89 -4.58 12.18 -9.54
N TRP A 90 -3.91 13.31 -9.32
CA TRP A 90 -2.93 13.86 -10.27
C TRP A 90 -1.60 13.10 -10.30
N ILE A 91 -1.42 12.18 -9.35
CA ILE A 91 -0.25 11.32 -9.23
C ILE A 91 -0.70 9.86 -9.16
N PRO A 92 0.18 8.88 -9.41
CA PRO A 92 -0.12 7.49 -9.15
C PRO A 92 -0.67 7.29 -7.73
N GLY A 93 -1.75 6.52 -7.62
CA GLY A 93 -2.37 6.12 -6.37
C GLY A 93 -2.56 4.60 -6.31
N CYS A 94 -2.49 3.99 -5.14
CA CYS A 94 -2.90 2.60 -4.96
C CYS A 94 -3.61 2.37 -3.62
N LEU A 95 -4.40 1.29 -3.57
CA LEU A 95 -5.09 0.80 -2.38
C LEU A 95 -4.32 -0.42 -1.88
N VAL A 96 -3.67 -0.26 -0.72
CA VAL A 96 -2.98 -1.34 -0.04
C VAL A 96 -3.93 -1.97 0.98
N TYR A 97 -4.17 -3.26 0.84
CA TYR A 97 -5.11 -3.99 1.68
C TYR A 97 -4.50 -5.18 2.41
N GLY A 98 -5.07 -5.49 3.57
CA GLY A 98 -4.60 -6.57 4.45
C GLY A 98 -5.70 -7.11 5.36
N GLY A 99 -5.39 -8.18 6.08
CA GLY A 99 -6.34 -8.92 6.92
C GLY A 99 -7.15 -9.95 6.14
N ARG A 100 -8.02 -10.68 6.85
CA ARG A 100 -8.75 -11.86 6.32
C ARG A 100 -10.27 -11.71 6.28
N GLY A 101 -10.78 -10.54 6.65
CA GLY A 101 -12.21 -10.29 6.87
C GLY A 101 -12.98 -9.79 5.66
N TRP A 102 -12.40 -9.83 4.47
CA TRP A 102 -12.97 -9.31 3.24
C TRP A 102 -14.04 -10.25 2.65
N SER A 103 -15.12 -9.72 2.05
CA SER A 103 -15.98 -10.57 1.22
C SER A 103 -15.25 -11.00 -0.06
N ARG A 104 -15.67 -12.14 -0.61
CA ARG A 104 -15.11 -12.68 -1.85
C ARG A 104 -15.28 -11.73 -3.04
N GLY A 105 -16.41 -11.02 -3.12
CA GLY A 105 -16.66 -10.07 -4.21
C GLY A 105 -15.67 -8.91 -4.22
N VAL A 106 -15.37 -8.36 -3.04
CA VAL A 106 -14.39 -7.29 -2.87
C VAL A 106 -12.96 -7.79 -3.09
N LEU A 107 -12.62 -8.99 -2.61
CA LEU A 107 -11.30 -9.59 -2.90
C LEU A 107 -11.09 -9.74 -4.40
N HIS A 108 -12.05 -10.29 -5.13
CA HIS A 108 -11.92 -10.40 -6.59
C HIS A 108 -11.75 -9.03 -7.26
N GLN A 109 -12.46 -7.99 -6.78
CA GLN A 109 -12.31 -6.63 -7.31
C GLN A 109 -10.92 -6.05 -7.03
N LEU A 110 -10.39 -6.23 -5.81
CA LEU A 110 -9.06 -5.75 -5.42
C LEU A 110 -7.95 -6.49 -6.16
N GLU A 111 -8.03 -7.82 -6.23
CA GLU A 111 -7.05 -8.68 -6.92
C GLU A 111 -7.02 -8.44 -8.44
N ALA A 112 -8.17 -8.08 -9.04
CA ALA A 112 -8.25 -7.71 -10.46
C ALA A 112 -7.84 -6.25 -10.73
N SER A 113 -7.76 -5.40 -9.71
CA SER A 113 -7.48 -3.99 -9.87
C SER A 113 -5.97 -3.73 -10.02
N ARG A 114 -5.59 -2.97 -11.05
CA ARG A 114 -4.22 -2.45 -11.21
C ARG A 114 -3.79 -1.51 -10.05
N LEU A 115 -4.74 -1.05 -9.25
CA LEU A 115 -4.50 -0.18 -8.10
C LEU A 115 -4.52 -0.95 -6.78
N GLY A 116 -4.98 -2.20 -6.76
CA GLY A 116 -4.99 -3.03 -5.57
C GLY A 116 -3.62 -3.66 -5.33
N ALA A 117 -3.19 -3.69 -4.07
CA ALA A 117 -2.04 -4.49 -3.65
C ALA A 117 -2.28 -5.08 -2.26
N TYR A 118 -2.27 -6.41 -2.18
CA TYR A 118 -2.20 -7.08 -0.89
C TYR A 118 -0.82 -6.83 -0.26
N CYS A 119 -0.82 -6.35 0.99
CA CYS A 119 0.42 -6.19 1.75
C CYS A 119 0.24 -6.50 3.25
N MET A 120 0.96 -7.49 3.75
CA MET A 120 1.07 -7.80 5.18
C MET A 120 2.53 -8.02 5.57
N PRO A 121 3.26 -6.95 5.92
CA PRO A 121 4.62 -7.04 6.45
C PRO A 121 4.66 -7.58 7.89
N GLU A 122 5.74 -8.27 8.23
CA GLU A 122 5.97 -8.76 9.60
C GLU A 122 7.05 -7.96 10.31
N ARG A 123 6.77 -7.55 11.55
CA ARG A 123 7.74 -6.92 12.46
C ARG A 123 8.53 -7.99 13.22
N PRO A 124 9.76 -7.68 13.67
CA PRO A 124 10.46 -6.40 13.53
C PRO A 124 11.26 -6.27 12.22
N GLY A 125 11.48 -7.38 11.49
CA GLY A 125 12.47 -7.43 10.41
C GLY A 125 12.03 -6.88 9.07
N PHE A 126 10.72 -6.66 8.85
CA PHE A 126 10.18 -6.14 7.59
C PHE A 126 10.70 -6.87 6.34
N GLN A 127 11.03 -8.16 6.45
CA GLN A 127 11.56 -8.93 5.33
C GLN A 127 10.55 -8.99 4.19
N ARG A 128 11.04 -8.94 2.94
CA ARG A 128 10.17 -9.15 1.77
C ARG A 128 9.69 -10.60 1.76
N THR A 129 8.39 -10.78 1.56
CA THR A 129 7.76 -12.11 1.48
C THR A 129 6.74 -12.13 0.35
N LYS A 130 6.06 -13.27 0.16
CA LYS A 130 4.91 -13.32 -0.76
C LYS A 130 3.80 -12.34 -0.37
N SER A 131 3.65 -12.03 0.92
CA SER A 131 2.62 -11.12 1.42
C SER A 131 2.97 -9.65 1.28
N THR A 132 4.17 -9.27 0.83
CA THR A 132 4.53 -7.85 0.57
C THR A 132 4.69 -7.54 -0.91
N ARG A 133 4.74 -8.60 -1.72
CA ARG A 133 5.23 -8.60 -3.09
C ARG A 133 4.43 -7.70 -4.05
N GLU A 134 3.12 -7.59 -3.86
CA GLU A 134 2.29 -6.76 -4.74
C GLU A 134 2.58 -5.27 -4.55
N LEU A 135 2.73 -4.83 -3.29
CA LEU A 135 3.17 -3.45 -3.00
C LEU A 135 4.58 -3.20 -3.54
N ASP A 136 5.48 -4.17 -3.39
CA ASP A 136 6.83 -4.09 -3.95
C ASP A 136 6.82 -3.85 -5.47
N TYR A 137 5.94 -4.54 -6.21
CA TYR A 137 5.79 -4.33 -7.65
C TYR A 137 5.29 -2.93 -8.00
N LEU A 138 4.31 -2.40 -7.27
CA LEU A 138 3.81 -1.04 -7.51
C LEU A 138 4.87 0.03 -7.24
N ILE A 139 5.66 -0.14 -6.17
CA ILE A 139 6.77 0.76 -5.84
C ILE A 139 7.85 0.66 -6.92
N ALA A 140 8.26 -0.55 -7.30
CA ALA A 140 9.27 -0.73 -8.34
C ALA A 140 8.82 -0.16 -9.69
N ALA A 141 7.57 -0.35 -10.08
CA ALA A 141 7.00 0.21 -11.30
C ALA A 141 6.98 1.75 -11.28
N THR A 142 6.56 2.34 -10.16
CA THR A 142 6.45 3.81 -10.03
C THR A 142 7.82 4.47 -10.01
N PHE A 143 8.75 3.95 -9.21
CA PHE A 143 10.05 4.58 -8.96
C PHE A 143 11.18 3.99 -9.83
N GLY A 144 10.93 2.96 -10.63
CA GLY A 144 11.97 2.29 -11.41
C GLY A 144 12.98 1.52 -10.55
N LEU A 145 12.51 0.89 -9.47
CA LEU A 145 13.35 0.15 -8.50
C LEU A 145 13.32 -1.37 -8.72
N TRP A 146 13.19 -1.81 -9.97
CA TRP A 146 13.08 -3.23 -10.32
C TRP A 146 14.27 -4.09 -9.87
N GLU A 147 15.47 -3.52 -9.84
CA GLU A 147 16.67 -4.24 -9.36
C GLU A 147 16.58 -4.68 -7.89
N GLN A 148 15.74 -4.02 -7.08
CA GLN A 148 15.56 -4.37 -5.67
C GLN A 148 14.72 -5.62 -5.44
N ILE A 149 13.96 -6.05 -6.46
CA ILE A 149 12.95 -7.10 -6.31
C ILE A 149 13.05 -8.20 -7.37
N LEU A 150 13.71 -7.93 -8.50
CA LEU A 150 13.98 -8.95 -9.50
C LEU A 150 15.13 -9.86 -9.03
N PRO A 151 14.90 -11.18 -8.92
CA PRO A 151 15.94 -12.09 -8.46
C PRO A 151 17.07 -12.18 -9.49
N ALA A 152 18.28 -11.82 -9.10
CA ALA A 152 19.47 -11.86 -9.96
C ALA A 152 19.69 -13.25 -10.61
N ALA A 153 19.32 -14.33 -9.90
CA ALA A 153 19.38 -15.69 -10.41
C ALA A 153 18.47 -15.96 -11.64
N LYS A 154 17.46 -15.12 -11.89
CA LYS A 154 16.57 -15.20 -13.05
C LYS A 154 17.02 -14.30 -14.20
N ARG A 155 18.10 -13.53 -14.04
CA ARG A 155 18.67 -12.74 -15.15
C ARG A 155 19.12 -13.70 -16.25
N TYR A 156 18.60 -13.50 -17.46
CA TYR A 156 18.99 -14.28 -18.63
C TYR A 156 20.51 -14.20 -18.82
N LYS A 157 21.15 -15.36 -18.95
CA LYS A 157 22.58 -15.50 -19.28
C LYS A 157 22.65 -16.04 -20.70
N ARG A 158 23.40 -15.32 -21.55
CA ARG A 158 23.73 -15.78 -22.90
C ARG A 158 24.67 -16.96 -22.86
#